data_AF-A0A6G1RVD7-F1
#
_entry.id   AF-A0A6G1RVD7-F1
#
_cell.length_a   1.000
_cell.length_b   1.000
_cell.length_c   1.000
_cell.angle_alpha   90.00
_cell.angle_beta   90.00
_cell.angle_gamma   90.00
#
_symmetry.space_group_name_H-M   'P 1'
#
loop_
_entity.id
_entity.type
_entity.pdbx_description
1 polymer ?
#
loop_
_entity_poly.entity_id
_entity_poly.type
_entity_poly.pdbx_seq_one_letter_code
_entity_poly.pdbx_strand_id
1 'polypeptide(L)'
;MAKGLHCCAIKDFVHAKQLFAACLELVTEFSPKLRQVMLNEMLLLDIYTHEAGAGVSGERPPSDLISRVRGYLEMRVPDIPLRQVIAEECVAFLLNWRENEYLTMQVPLPLVQTNPYVKLGQLLAATCKELPGPKESRRTAKDLWEVVVQICSVSNQHKRGNDGRVSLIKHRESTLGIMYRSELLSFIKKLREPLVLTTILSLFVKLHNVREDIVNDIAAEHISIWPSSIPNLQSVDFEAVAVTVKELVSYALTINANNHFWLIIQADIYFATNQYSAALHYYLQAGAVCSDFFNKMVPPDVYTDQVIKRMIKCCSLLNCHTQVRGETGL
;
A
#
# COMPACT_ATOMS: atom_id res chain seq x y z
N MET A 1 28.24 15.46 4.08
CA MET A 1 27.20 14.41 4.01
C MET A 1 26.35 14.28 5.29
N ALA A 2 26.91 13.93 6.46
CA ALA A 2 26.11 13.65 7.68
C ALA A 2 25.12 14.76 8.09
N LYS A 3 25.55 16.04 8.07
CA LYS A 3 24.67 17.19 8.35
C LYS A 3 23.51 17.29 7.36
N GLY A 4 23.78 17.07 6.06
CA GLY A 4 22.73 17.10 5.03
C GLY A 4 21.69 15.98 5.23
N LEU A 5 22.14 14.77 5.57
CA LEU A 5 21.24 13.66 5.92
C LEU A 5 20.39 13.96 7.16
N HIS A 6 20.97 14.60 8.17
CA HIS A 6 20.21 15.05 9.35
C HIS A 6 19.17 16.12 8.98
N CYS A 7 19.53 17.10 8.16
CA CYS A 7 18.59 18.09 7.63
C CYS A 7 17.42 17.43 6.88
N CYS A 8 17.68 16.43 6.03
CA CYS A 8 16.62 15.64 5.38
C CYS A 8 15.69 14.98 6.41
N ALA A 9 16.24 14.38 7.48
CA ALA A 9 15.46 13.69 8.50
C ALA A 9 14.50 14.63 9.27
N ILE A 10 14.90 15.89 9.48
CA ILE A 10 14.06 16.92 10.11
C ILE A 10 13.25 17.74 9.10
N LYS A 11 13.23 17.33 7.82
CA LYS A 11 12.54 18.01 6.70
C LYS A 11 13.05 19.43 6.40
N ASP A 12 14.28 19.73 6.76
CA ASP A 12 14.96 20.98 6.39
C ASP A 12 15.65 20.83 5.03
N PHE A 13 14.84 20.77 3.98
CA PHE A 13 15.32 20.50 2.63
C PHE A 13 16.15 21.63 2.03
N VAL A 14 15.92 22.87 2.48
CA VAL A 14 16.65 24.06 2.00
C VAL A 14 18.12 23.95 2.37
N HIS A 15 18.42 23.72 3.66
CA HIS A 15 19.81 23.57 4.11
C HIS A 15 20.41 22.25 3.64
N ALA A 16 19.63 21.17 3.56
CA ALA A 16 20.11 19.90 2.98
C ALA A 16 20.61 20.10 1.55
N LYS A 17 19.87 20.86 0.72
CA LYS A 17 20.22 21.15 -0.67
C LYS A 17 21.52 21.93 -0.79
N GLN A 18 21.70 22.96 0.03
CA GLN A 18 22.94 23.74 0.08
C GLN A 18 24.14 22.87 0.50
N LEU A 19 23.97 22.05 1.54
CA LEU A 19 25.02 21.18 2.05
C LEU A 19 25.41 20.09 1.04
N PHE A 20 24.45 19.53 0.30
CA PHE A 20 24.74 18.55 -0.74
C PHE A 20 25.35 19.17 -1.99
N ALA A 21 24.90 20.35 -2.42
CA ALA A 21 25.50 21.07 -3.55
C ALA A 21 26.98 21.40 -3.28
N ALA A 22 27.28 22.00 -2.12
CA ALA A 22 28.67 22.31 -1.74
C ALA A 22 29.54 21.04 -1.64
N CYS A 23 28.97 19.94 -1.11
CA CYS A 23 29.68 18.67 -1.05
C CYS A 23 29.90 18.07 -2.43
N LEU A 24 28.95 18.20 -3.37
CA LEU A 24 29.07 17.73 -4.74
C LEU A 24 30.17 18.47 -5.50
N GLU A 25 30.21 19.80 -5.40
CA GLU A 25 31.27 20.63 -5.98
C GLU A 25 32.64 20.16 -5.49
N LEU A 26 32.78 19.96 -4.17
CA LEU A 26 34.02 19.51 -3.59
C LEU A 26 34.42 18.11 -4.07
N VAL A 27 33.51 17.13 -4.15
CA VAL A 27 33.91 15.76 -4.54
C VAL A 27 34.07 15.56 -6.05
N THR A 28 33.57 16.49 -6.87
CA THR A 28 33.57 16.37 -8.34
C THR A 28 34.98 16.25 -8.89
N GLU A 29 35.95 16.96 -8.31
CA GLU A 29 37.34 16.93 -8.73
C GLU A 29 38.14 15.75 -8.15
N PHE A 30 37.63 15.11 -7.09
CA PHE A 30 38.39 14.12 -6.31
C PHE A 30 38.07 12.69 -6.70
N SER A 31 36.79 12.36 -6.89
CA SER A 31 36.40 10.98 -7.15
C SER A 31 35.08 10.87 -7.90
N PRO A 32 35.06 10.24 -9.10
CA PRO A 32 33.81 10.02 -9.83
C PRO A 32 32.84 9.12 -9.03
N LYS A 33 33.37 8.24 -8.16
CA LYS A 33 32.58 7.37 -7.30
C LYS A 33 31.85 8.16 -6.23
N LEU A 34 32.54 9.03 -5.49
CA LEU A 34 31.91 9.89 -4.48
C LEU A 34 30.96 10.90 -5.11
N ARG A 35 31.30 11.43 -6.29
CA ARG A 35 30.41 12.27 -7.09
C ARG A 35 29.09 11.55 -7.36
N GLN A 36 29.12 10.30 -7.82
CA GLN A 36 27.90 9.54 -8.08
C GLN A 36 27.10 9.27 -6.80
N VAL A 37 27.75 8.96 -5.67
CA VAL A 37 27.05 8.81 -4.38
C VAL A 37 26.33 10.11 -4.02
N MET A 38 26.99 11.26 -4.16
CA MET A 38 26.37 12.56 -3.89
C MET A 38 25.20 12.87 -4.82
N LEU A 39 25.30 12.54 -6.12
CA LEU A 39 24.20 12.68 -7.07
C LEU A 39 22.99 11.82 -6.67
N ASN A 40 23.22 10.61 -6.15
CA ASN A 40 22.16 9.73 -5.67
C ASN A 40 21.47 10.32 -4.42
N GLU A 41 22.23 10.91 -3.48
CA GLU A 41 21.63 11.59 -2.31
C GLU A 41 20.84 12.85 -2.71
N MET A 42 21.33 13.59 -3.71
CA MET A 42 20.60 14.76 -4.24
C MET A 42 19.31 14.37 -4.95
N LEU A 43 19.31 13.26 -5.70
CA LEU A 43 18.08 12.70 -6.28
C LEU A 43 17.06 12.37 -5.19
N LEU A 44 17.49 11.69 -4.14
CA LEU A 44 16.63 11.35 -3.00
C LEU A 44 16.07 12.61 -2.31
N LEU A 45 16.90 13.64 -2.13
CA LEU A 45 16.46 14.93 -1.58
C LEU A 45 15.41 15.59 -2.48
N ASP A 46 15.61 15.60 -3.79
CA ASP A 46 14.65 16.20 -4.73
C ASP A 46 13.30 15.47 -4.70
N ILE A 47 13.30 14.13 -4.60
CA ILE A 47 12.07 13.33 -4.39
C ILE A 47 11.37 13.76 -3.10
N TYR A 48 12.07 13.80 -1.97
CA TYR A 48 11.47 14.19 -0.69
C TYR A 48 10.94 15.62 -0.69
N THR A 49 11.67 16.54 -1.32
CA THR A 49 11.26 17.95 -1.44
C THR A 49 9.97 18.06 -2.25
N HIS A 50 9.87 17.31 -3.35
CA HIS A 50 8.66 17.27 -4.17
C HIS A 50 7.49 16.66 -3.40
N GLU A 51 7.66 15.46 -2.84
CA GLU A 51 6.60 14.72 -2.13
C GLU A 51 6.09 15.44 -0.87
N ALA A 52 6.95 16.19 -0.16
CA ALA A 52 6.57 16.96 1.01
C ALA A 52 5.90 18.31 0.66
N GLY A 53 6.21 18.88 -0.51
CA GLY A 53 5.66 20.15 -0.98
C GLY A 53 4.58 19.94 -2.04
N ALA A 54 4.94 20.21 -3.30
CA ALA A 54 4.06 20.21 -4.47
C ALA A 54 3.29 18.89 -4.71
N GLY A 55 3.88 17.76 -4.28
CA GLY A 55 3.24 16.45 -4.36
C GLY A 55 2.02 16.28 -3.46
N VAL A 56 1.94 17.02 -2.35
CA VAL A 56 0.74 17.01 -1.48
C VAL A 56 -0.45 17.68 -2.17
N SER A 57 -0.19 18.73 -2.96
CA SER A 57 -1.20 19.41 -3.79
C SER A 57 -1.54 18.66 -5.08
N GLY A 58 -0.89 17.52 -5.35
CA GLY A 58 -1.10 16.75 -6.58
C GLY A 58 -0.46 17.37 -7.83
N GLU A 59 0.46 18.32 -7.65
CA GLU A 59 1.18 18.94 -8.78
C GLU A 59 2.16 17.92 -9.37
N ARG A 60 2.10 17.75 -10.69
CA ARG A 60 2.94 16.80 -11.42
C ARG A 60 4.43 17.15 -11.23
N PRO A 61 5.30 16.17 -10.94
CA PRO A 61 6.72 16.43 -10.85
C PRO A 61 7.31 16.88 -12.19
N PRO A 62 8.36 17.72 -12.14
CA PRO A 62 9.13 18.06 -13.32
C PRO A 62 9.64 16.83 -14.08
N SER A 63 9.61 16.91 -15.41
CA SER A 63 10.02 15.79 -16.28
C SER A 63 11.51 15.43 -16.12
N ASP A 64 12.35 16.37 -15.72
CA ASP A 64 13.76 16.13 -15.40
C ASP A 64 13.91 15.23 -14.16
N LEU A 65 13.05 15.40 -13.15
CA LEU A 65 13.10 14.59 -11.93
C LEU A 65 12.70 13.15 -12.26
N ILE A 66 11.60 12.97 -13.00
CA ILE A 66 11.18 11.63 -13.48
C ILE A 66 12.31 10.97 -14.28
N SER A 67 12.93 11.70 -15.21
CA SER A 67 14.00 11.16 -16.04
C SER A 67 15.23 10.75 -15.22
N ARG A 68 15.60 11.54 -14.19
CA ARG A 68 16.68 11.19 -13.27
C ARG A 68 16.37 9.96 -12.41
N VAL A 69 15.12 9.81 -11.95
CA VAL A 69 14.66 8.62 -11.23
C VAL A 69 14.78 7.37 -12.10
N ARG A 70 14.32 7.44 -13.35
CA ARG A 70 14.46 6.34 -14.32
C ARG A 70 15.92 6.02 -14.61
N GLY A 71 16.73 7.06 -14.85
CA GLY A 71 18.17 6.92 -15.09
C GLY A 71 18.91 6.26 -13.92
N TYR A 72 18.52 6.53 -12.68
CA TYR A 72 19.10 5.86 -11.50
C TYR A 72 18.79 4.35 -11.46
N LEU A 73 17.59 3.93 -11.89
CA LEU A 73 17.20 2.52 -11.91
C LEU A 73 17.78 1.78 -13.13
N GLU A 74 18.04 2.48 -14.24
CA GLU A 74 18.64 1.91 -15.45
C GLU A 74 20.16 1.80 -15.39
N MET A 75 20.83 2.87 -14.95
CA MET A 75 22.28 2.97 -15.04
C MET A 75 22.96 2.35 -13.82
N ARG A 76 23.67 1.25 -14.07
CA ARG A 76 24.60 0.65 -13.11
C ARG A 76 25.97 1.26 -13.31
N VAL A 77 26.45 2.04 -12.35
CA VAL A 77 27.87 2.37 -12.27
C VAL A 77 28.58 1.17 -11.59
N PRO A 78 29.57 0.54 -12.23
CA PRO A 78 30.36 -0.51 -11.60
C PRO A 78 30.91 -0.07 -10.24
N ASP A 79 30.94 -0.99 -9.28
CA ASP A 79 31.47 -0.77 -7.92
C ASP A 79 30.71 0.22 -7.02
N ILE A 80 29.54 0.71 -7.45
CA ILE A 80 28.64 1.50 -6.60
C ILE A 80 27.40 0.68 -6.28
N PRO A 81 27.21 0.23 -5.03
CA PRO A 81 26.04 -0.55 -4.66
C PRO A 81 24.79 0.34 -4.75
N LEU A 82 23.74 -0.21 -5.36
CA LEU A 82 22.43 0.43 -5.38
C LEU A 82 21.90 0.44 -3.94
N ARG A 83 21.72 1.62 -3.36
CA ARG A 83 21.17 1.72 -2.00
C ARG A 83 19.70 1.35 -2.06
N GLN A 84 19.31 0.35 -1.27
CA GLN A 84 17.94 -0.15 -1.21
C GLN A 84 16.95 0.97 -0.85
N VAL A 85 17.33 1.86 0.07
CA VAL A 85 16.54 3.06 0.48
C VAL A 85 16.27 4.01 -0.69
N ILE A 86 17.19 4.17 -1.63
CA ILE A 86 16.95 5.05 -2.79
C ILE A 86 16.04 4.35 -3.79
N ALA A 87 16.26 3.05 -4.01
CA ALA A 87 15.43 2.27 -4.92
C ALA A 87 13.96 2.20 -4.46
N GLU A 88 13.69 2.01 -3.16
CA GLU A 88 12.32 2.01 -2.63
C GLU A 88 11.62 3.36 -2.84
N GLU A 89 12.32 4.48 -2.62
CA GLU A 89 11.76 5.83 -2.82
C GLU A 89 11.51 6.13 -4.29
N CYS A 90 12.45 5.75 -5.17
CA CYS A 90 12.27 5.85 -6.62
C CYS A 90 11.04 5.08 -7.10
N VAL A 91 10.85 3.84 -6.64
CA VAL A 91 9.69 3.03 -7.03
C VAL A 91 8.40 3.61 -6.48
N ALA A 92 8.37 4.03 -5.21
CA ALA A 92 7.18 4.65 -4.61
C ALA A 92 6.80 5.94 -5.34
N PHE A 93 7.78 6.78 -5.68
CA PHE A 93 7.59 7.99 -6.47
C PHE A 93 7.00 7.67 -7.85
N LEU A 94 7.57 6.70 -8.58
CA LEU A 94 7.05 6.32 -9.90
C LEU A 94 5.61 5.79 -9.84
N LEU A 95 5.26 5.00 -8.83
CA LEU A 95 3.89 4.54 -8.59
C LEU A 95 2.94 5.71 -8.29
N ASN A 96 3.35 6.63 -7.41
CA ASN A 96 2.57 7.81 -7.05
C ASN A 96 2.20 8.67 -8.26
N TRP A 97 3.13 8.76 -9.21
CA TRP A 97 2.97 9.54 -10.42
C TRP A 97 2.57 8.70 -11.63
N ARG A 98 2.00 7.50 -11.44
CA ARG A 98 1.44 6.68 -12.52
C ARG A 98 2.42 6.41 -13.67
N GLU A 99 3.70 6.28 -13.36
CA GLU A 99 4.76 5.93 -14.32
C GLU A 99 4.76 4.42 -14.63
N ASN A 100 3.56 3.88 -14.87
CA ASN A 100 3.28 2.45 -15.00
C ASN A 100 3.94 1.86 -16.24
N GLU A 101 4.00 2.61 -17.35
CA GLU A 101 4.64 2.17 -18.59
C GLU A 101 6.13 1.88 -18.37
N TYR A 102 6.82 2.78 -17.68
CA TYR A 102 8.22 2.58 -17.32
C TYR A 102 8.39 1.35 -16.42
N LEU A 103 7.65 1.29 -15.30
CA LEU A 103 7.75 0.21 -14.32
C LEU A 103 7.47 -1.16 -14.91
N THR A 104 6.60 -1.25 -15.92
CA THR A 104 6.22 -2.50 -16.56
C THR A 104 7.16 -2.91 -17.70
N MET A 105 7.55 -1.98 -18.58
CA MET A 105 8.22 -2.30 -19.85
C MET A 105 9.71 -1.97 -19.90
N GLN A 106 10.19 -1.02 -19.08
CA GLN A 106 11.52 -0.42 -19.26
C GLN A 106 12.48 -0.71 -18.09
N VAL A 107 11.99 -1.21 -16.95
CA VAL A 107 12.83 -1.55 -15.81
C VAL A 107 13.77 -2.71 -16.15
N PRO A 108 15.08 -2.62 -15.84
CA PRO A 108 16.03 -3.69 -16.11
C PRO A 108 15.68 -5.02 -15.40
N LEU A 109 15.60 -6.11 -16.16
CA LEU A 109 15.28 -7.45 -15.64
C LEU A 109 16.21 -7.92 -14.50
N PRO A 110 17.53 -7.71 -14.53
CA PRO A 110 18.39 -8.08 -13.41
C PRO A 110 18.05 -7.34 -12.12
N LEU A 111 17.52 -6.12 -12.22
CA LEU A 111 17.10 -5.34 -11.06
C LEU A 111 15.79 -5.86 -10.48
N VAL A 112 14.84 -6.24 -11.34
CA VAL A 112 13.59 -6.91 -10.96
C VAL A 112 13.87 -8.21 -10.18
N GLN A 113 14.92 -8.95 -10.54
CA GLN A 113 15.27 -10.21 -9.87
C GLN A 113 16.01 -10.02 -8.53
N THR A 114 16.69 -8.89 -8.36
CA THR A 114 17.60 -8.68 -7.21
C THR A 114 17.07 -7.68 -6.18
N ASN A 115 16.19 -6.75 -6.58
CA ASN A 115 15.63 -5.74 -5.70
C ASN A 115 14.13 -5.99 -5.47
N PRO A 116 13.70 -6.29 -4.22
CA PRO A 116 12.33 -6.68 -3.94
C PRO A 116 11.33 -5.53 -4.12
N TYR A 117 11.74 -4.28 -3.90
CA TYR A 117 10.87 -3.12 -4.11
C TYR A 117 10.60 -2.88 -5.59
N VAL A 118 11.61 -3.06 -6.44
CA VAL A 118 11.45 -2.95 -7.89
C VAL A 118 10.55 -4.06 -8.43
N LYS A 119 10.71 -5.30 -7.95
CA LYS A 119 9.81 -6.41 -8.27
C LYS A 119 8.36 -6.10 -7.89
N LEU A 120 8.15 -5.64 -6.65
CA LEU A 120 6.83 -5.31 -6.13
C LEU A 120 6.20 -4.15 -6.91
N GLY A 121 6.96 -3.09 -7.19
CA GLY A 121 6.49 -1.95 -7.96
C GLY A 121 6.10 -2.29 -9.39
N GLN A 122 6.87 -3.15 -10.06
CA GLN A 122 6.52 -3.67 -11.39
C GLN A 122 5.20 -4.44 -11.35
N LEU A 123 5.02 -5.35 -10.38
CA LEU A 123 3.79 -6.13 -10.24
C LEU A 123 2.58 -5.23 -9.94
N LEU A 124 2.72 -4.28 -9.02
CA LEU A 124 1.67 -3.30 -8.71
C LEU A 124 1.29 -2.47 -9.93
N ALA A 125 2.27 -1.93 -10.65
CA ALA A 125 2.03 -1.14 -11.86
C ALA A 125 1.35 -1.97 -12.97
N ALA A 126 1.77 -3.23 -13.14
CA ALA A 126 1.17 -4.15 -14.10
C ALA A 126 -0.30 -4.44 -13.75
N THR A 127 -0.59 -4.79 -12.50
CA THR A 127 -1.96 -5.06 -12.05
C THR A 127 -2.84 -3.81 -12.13
N CYS A 128 -2.34 -2.64 -11.73
CA CYS A 128 -3.12 -1.39 -11.82
C CYS A 128 -3.43 -0.99 -13.27
N LYS A 129 -2.51 -1.24 -14.22
CA LYS A 129 -2.75 -0.97 -15.65
C LYS A 129 -3.83 -1.85 -16.26
N GLU A 130 -4.01 -3.05 -15.70
CA GLU A 130 -5.00 -4.03 -16.14
C GLU A 130 -6.36 -3.88 -15.45
N LEU A 131 -6.58 -2.86 -14.61
CA LEU A 131 -7.86 -2.58 -13.94
C LEU A 131 -8.66 -1.46 -14.67
N PRO A 132 -9.99 -1.60 -14.87
CA PRO A 132 -10.86 -2.77 -14.69
C PRO A 132 -10.93 -3.62 -15.98
N GLY A 133 -9.87 -4.35 -16.28
CA GLY A 133 -9.69 -5.06 -17.54
C GLY A 133 -10.28 -6.47 -17.58
N PRO A 134 -10.50 -7.03 -18.79
CA PRO A 134 -11.10 -8.34 -19.03
C PRO A 134 -10.29 -9.50 -18.42
N LYS A 135 -10.87 -10.70 -18.41
CA LYS A 135 -10.42 -11.95 -17.74
C LYS A 135 -8.92 -12.31 -17.87
N GLU A 136 -8.20 -11.73 -18.82
CA GLU A 136 -6.75 -11.85 -19.05
C GLU A 136 -5.92 -11.12 -17.98
N SER A 137 -6.51 -10.16 -17.25
CA SER A 137 -5.94 -9.43 -16.10
C SER A 137 -5.52 -10.31 -14.91
N ARG A 138 -5.86 -11.60 -14.95
CA ARG A 138 -5.59 -12.54 -13.85
C ARG A 138 -4.14 -12.94 -13.71
N ARG A 139 -3.31 -12.84 -14.76
CA ARG A 139 -1.92 -13.31 -14.66
C ARG A 139 -1.09 -12.42 -13.74
N THR A 140 -1.09 -11.11 -13.98
CA THR A 140 -0.33 -10.16 -13.16
C THR A 140 -0.87 -10.10 -11.73
N ALA A 141 -2.20 -10.12 -11.57
CA ALA A 141 -2.87 -10.19 -10.27
C ALA A 141 -2.49 -11.47 -9.51
N LYS A 142 -2.40 -12.62 -10.19
CA LYS A 142 -1.95 -13.87 -9.59
C LYS A 142 -0.49 -13.79 -9.12
N ASP A 143 0.41 -13.25 -9.93
CA ASP A 143 1.82 -13.12 -9.56
C ASP A 143 1.99 -12.20 -8.34
N LEU A 144 1.25 -11.08 -8.29
CA LEU A 144 1.23 -10.18 -7.13
C LEU A 144 0.64 -10.85 -5.89
N TRP A 145 -0.47 -11.58 -6.05
CA TRP A 145 -1.11 -12.36 -4.99
C TRP A 145 -0.13 -13.37 -4.38
N GLU A 146 0.56 -14.16 -5.19
CA GLU A 146 1.51 -15.18 -4.73
C GLU A 146 2.65 -14.55 -3.92
N VAL A 147 3.21 -13.43 -4.38
CA VAL A 147 4.28 -12.72 -3.67
C VAL A 147 3.80 -12.20 -2.31
N VAL A 148 2.62 -11.57 -2.24
CA VAL A 148 2.12 -11.03 -0.97
C VAL A 148 1.72 -12.14 0.01
N VAL A 149 1.12 -13.23 -0.47
CA VAL A 149 0.82 -14.41 0.36
C VAL A 149 2.10 -14.99 0.96
N GLN A 150 3.19 -15.06 0.19
CA GLN A 150 4.49 -15.52 0.69
C GLN A 150 5.07 -14.57 1.75
N ILE A 151 4.97 -13.25 1.56
CA ILE A 151 5.39 -12.25 2.57
C ILE A 151 4.58 -12.39 3.88
N CYS A 152 3.31 -12.80 3.78
CA CYS A 152 2.44 -13.03 4.93
C CYS A 152 2.54 -14.46 5.51
N SER A 153 3.41 -15.32 4.96
CA SER A 153 3.57 -16.71 5.37
C SER A 153 4.83 -16.96 6.19
N VAL A 154 4.74 -17.92 7.11
CA VAL A 154 5.82 -18.33 8.00
C VAL A 154 6.46 -19.63 7.52
N SER A 155 7.79 -19.70 7.54
CA SER A 155 8.50 -20.96 7.34
C SER A 155 8.35 -21.86 8.57
N ASN A 156 7.79 -23.07 8.38
CA ASN A 156 7.65 -24.07 9.44
C ASN A 156 8.92 -24.92 9.67
N GLN A 157 10.02 -24.71 8.91
CA GLN A 157 11.19 -25.59 8.97
C GLN A 157 12.00 -25.53 10.28
N HIS A 158 11.75 -24.56 11.17
CA HIS A 158 12.48 -24.41 12.44
C HIS A 158 11.67 -24.78 13.70
N LYS A 159 10.56 -25.52 13.58
CA LYS A 159 9.88 -26.11 14.77
C LYS A 159 10.65 -27.32 15.33
N ARG A 160 11.86 -27.11 15.84
CA ARG A 160 12.49 -27.95 16.86
C ARG A 160 12.86 -27.05 18.03
N GLY A 161 11.90 -26.82 18.92
CA GLY A 161 12.15 -26.18 20.21
C GLY A 161 11.39 -24.88 20.46
N ASN A 162 10.05 -24.92 20.51
CA ASN A 162 9.32 -24.31 21.62
C ASN A 162 7.83 -24.69 21.55
N ASP A 163 7.30 -25.10 22.69
CA ASP A 163 5.88 -25.41 22.88
C ASP A 163 5.09 -24.10 23.04
N GLY A 164 4.20 -23.80 22.09
CA GLY A 164 3.40 -22.58 22.06
C GLY A 164 3.40 -21.88 20.70
N ARG A 165 2.23 -21.44 20.24
CA ARG A 165 2.04 -20.68 19.00
C ARG A 165 2.82 -19.36 19.05
N VAL A 166 4.04 -19.33 18.52
CA VAL A 166 4.81 -18.08 18.36
C VAL A 166 4.48 -17.50 16.98
N SER A 167 3.63 -16.48 16.96
CA SER A 167 3.24 -15.68 15.77
C SER A 167 4.40 -14.81 15.26
N LEU A 168 4.33 -14.38 13.99
CA LEU A 168 5.24 -13.39 13.36
C LEU A 168 5.39 -12.09 14.15
N ILE A 169 4.51 -11.84 15.12
CA ILE A 169 4.62 -10.71 16.04
C ILE A 169 5.93 -10.77 16.85
N LYS A 170 6.50 -11.96 17.09
CA LYS A 170 7.68 -12.16 17.95
C LYS A 170 8.96 -12.63 17.25
N HIS A 171 8.88 -13.37 16.13
CA HIS A 171 10.07 -13.79 15.38
C HIS A 171 10.20 -13.05 14.05
N ARG A 172 11.23 -12.21 13.97
CA ARG A 172 11.56 -11.32 12.86
C ARG A 172 12.14 -12.04 11.63
N GLU A 173 12.38 -13.36 11.68
CA GLU A 173 13.37 -14.02 10.80
C GLU A 173 12.81 -15.10 9.86
N SER A 174 11.50 -15.36 9.84
CA SER A 174 10.93 -16.51 9.11
C SER A 174 9.92 -16.14 8.02
N THR A 175 10.20 -15.11 7.22
CA THR A 175 9.40 -14.80 6.01
C THR A 175 9.77 -15.75 4.86
N LEU A 176 8.77 -16.24 4.12
CA LEU A 176 8.97 -17.00 2.89
C LEU A 176 8.99 -16.10 1.64
N GLY A 177 8.72 -14.80 1.81
CA GLY A 177 8.61 -13.82 0.73
C GLY A 177 9.90 -13.07 0.41
N ILE A 178 9.81 -12.21 -0.60
CA ILE A 178 10.93 -11.38 -1.10
C ILE A 178 11.37 -10.26 -0.13
N MET A 179 10.57 -9.96 0.89
CA MET A 179 10.81 -8.93 1.89
C MET A 179 10.05 -9.25 3.19
N TYR A 180 10.34 -8.51 4.26
CA TYR A 180 9.59 -8.61 5.50
C TYR A 180 8.27 -7.85 5.42
N ARG A 181 7.25 -8.32 6.15
CA ARG A 181 5.94 -7.64 6.26
C ARG A 181 6.06 -6.18 6.74
N SER A 182 6.99 -5.90 7.66
CA SER A 182 7.23 -4.53 8.14
C SER A 182 7.82 -3.62 7.05
N GLU A 183 8.66 -4.17 6.16
CA GLU A 183 9.21 -3.45 5.02
C GLU A 183 8.14 -3.16 3.97
N LEU A 184 7.28 -4.15 3.68
CA LEU A 184 6.11 -3.97 2.82
C LEU A 184 5.20 -2.86 3.36
N LEU A 185 4.87 -2.89 4.66
CA LEU A 185 4.08 -1.84 5.30
C LEU A 185 4.75 -0.46 5.23
N SER A 186 6.06 -0.38 5.49
CA SER A 186 6.83 0.86 5.39
C SER A 186 6.82 1.41 3.97
N PHE A 187 6.93 0.54 2.96
CA PHE A 187 6.85 0.90 1.55
C PHE A 187 5.45 1.42 1.17
N ILE A 188 4.39 0.72 1.57
CA ILE A 188 3.00 1.14 1.27
C ILE A 188 2.69 2.51 1.89
N LYS A 189 3.25 2.83 3.06
CA LYS A 189 3.09 4.14 3.71
C LYS A 189 3.77 5.31 2.98
N LYS A 190 4.48 5.05 1.88
CA LYS A 190 5.02 6.06 0.96
C LYS A 190 4.11 6.28 -0.26
N LEU A 191 3.13 5.40 -0.45
CA LEU A 191 2.20 5.44 -1.57
C LEU A 191 1.01 6.34 -1.25
N ARG A 192 0.62 7.15 -2.23
CA ARG A 192 -0.49 8.12 -2.15
C ARG A 192 -1.49 7.99 -3.29
N GLU A 193 -1.13 7.26 -4.35
CA GLU A 193 -1.99 7.09 -5.51
C GLU A 193 -3.22 6.24 -5.15
N PRO A 194 -4.46 6.75 -5.35
CA PRO A 194 -5.67 6.07 -4.91
C PRO A 194 -5.91 4.70 -5.51
N LEU A 195 -5.67 4.49 -6.81
CA LEU A 195 -5.84 3.20 -7.48
C LEU A 195 -4.86 2.17 -6.94
N VAL A 196 -3.59 2.55 -6.72
CA VAL A 196 -2.58 1.66 -6.14
C VAL A 196 -2.97 1.26 -4.73
N LEU A 197 -3.38 2.22 -3.89
CA LEU A 197 -3.84 1.95 -2.52
C LEU A 197 -5.09 1.07 -2.50
N THR A 198 -6.09 1.34 -3.34
CA THR A 198 -7.29 0.51 -3.49
C THR A 198 -6.95 -0.91 -3.96
N THR A 199 -6.01 -1.05 -4.89
CA THR A 199 -5.55 -2.37 -5.38
C THR A 199 -4.90 -3.16 -4.25
N ILE A 200 -4.02 -2.53 -3.46
CA ILE A 200 -3.37 -3.17 -2.30
C ILE A 200 -4.40 -3.53 -1.23
N LEU A 201 -5.33 -2.62 -0.91
CA LEU A 201 -6.40 -2.88 0.06
C LEU A 201 -7.27 -4.06 -0.36
N SER A 202 -7.68 -4.14 -1.63
CA SER A 202 -8.49 -5.25 -2.13
C SER A 202 -7.77 -6.60 -2.04
N LEU A 203 -6.45 -6.61 -2.28
CA LEU A 203 -5.61 -7.80 -2.11
C LEU A 203 -5.62 -8.27 -0.66
N PHE A 204 -5.33 -7.37 0.28
CA PHE A 204 -5.27 -7.71 1.71
C PHE A 204 -6.64 -8.08 2.29
N VAL A 205 -7.71 -7.40 1.85
CA VAL A 205 -9.09 -7.76 2.20
C VAL A 205 -9.44 -9.14 1.67
N LYS A 206 -9.11 -9.45 0.41
CA LYS A 206 -9.32 -10.80 -0.13
C LYS A 206 -8.57 -11.83 0.70
N LEU A 207 -7.30 -11.58 1.03
CA LEU A 207 -6.47 -12.50 1.83
C LEU A 207 -7.05 -12.73 3.23
N HIS A 208 -7.55 -11.67 3.86
CA HIS A 208 -8.25 -11.75 5.14
C HIS A 208 -9.51 -12.64 5.04
N ASN A 209 -10.35 -12.42 4.03
CA ASN A 209 -11.60 -13.14 3.85
C ASN A 209 -11.41 -14.63 3.49
N VAL A 210 -10.22 -15.08 3.06
CA VAL A 210 -10.01 -16.52 2.75
C VAL A 210 -10.15 -17.41 4.00
N ARG A 211 -9.91 -16.88 5.20
CA ARG A 211 -10.00 -17.63 6.46
C ARG A 211 -11.37 -17.53 7.13
N GLU A 212 -12.00 -16.37 7.06
CA GLU A 212 -13.18 -16.06 7.86
C GLU A 212 -14.44 -16.73 7.29
N ASP A 213 -15.40 -17.02 8.16
CA ASP A 213 -16.74 -17.45 7.73
C ASP A 213 -17.39 -16.32 6.89
N ILE A 214 -18.13 -16.70 5.84
CA ILE A 214 -18.81 -15.80 4.87
C ILE A 214 -19.58 -14.64 5.54
N VAL A 215 -20.01 -14.83 6.79
CA VAL A 215 -20.76 -13.83 7.59
C VAL A 215 -19.95 -12.55 7.86
N ASN A 216 -18.63 -12.65 7.98
CA ASN A 216 -17.73 -11.54 8.35
C ASN A 216 -16.91 -10.99 7.17
N ASP A 217 -17.24 -11.36 5.93
CA ASP A 217 -16.49 -10.93 4.74
C ASP A 217 -16.46 -9.41 4.61
N ILE A 218 -15.26 -8.85 4.55
CA ILE A 218 -15.07 -7.41 4.33
C ILE A 218 -15.28 -7.12 2.84
N ALA A 219 -16.10 -6.13 2.51
CA ALA A 219 -16.32 -5.68 1.14
C ALA A 219 -15.14 -4.80 0.67
N ALA A 220 -14.69 -4.99 -0.57
CA ALA A 220 -13.72 -4.12 -1.22
C ALA A 220 -13.91 -4.16 -2.74
N GLU A 221 -13.44 -3.11 -3.42
CA GLU A 221 -13.39 -3.07 -4.88
C GLU A 221 -12.43 -4.13 -5.44
N HIS A 222 -12.61 -4.50 -6.71
CA HIS A 222 -11.68 -5.38 -7.43
C HIS A 222 -11.41 -6.77 -6.79
N ILE A 223 -12.17 -7.20 -5.78
CA ILE A 223 -12.00 -8.51 -5.11
C ILE A 223 -11.98 -9.69 -6.09
N SER A 224 -12.73 -9.60 -7.20
CA SER A 224 -12.93 -10.67 -8.17
C SER A 224 -11.70 -11.00 -9.02
N ILE A 225 -10.68 -10.13 -9.07
CA ILE A 225 -9.45 -10.38 -9.84
C ILE A 225 -8.52 -11.36 -9.12
N TRP A 226 -8.64 -11.48 -7.80
CA TRP A 226 -7.74 -12.24 -6.95
C TRP A 226 -8.12 -13.73 -6.89
N PRO A 227 -7.13 -14.64 -6.85
CA PRO A 227 -7.38 -16.06 -6.64
C PRO A 227 -8.13 -16.34 -5.32
N SER A 228 -8.99 -17.37 -5.32
CA SER A 228 -9.69 -17.82 -4.11
C SER A 228 -8.98 -18.97 -3.39
N SER A 229 -8.03 -19.66 -4.03
CA SER A 229 -7.30 -20.79 -3.43
C SER A 229 -5.91 -20.37 -2.97
N ILE A 230 -5.54 -20.80 -1.77
CA ILE A 230 -4.19 -20.64 -1.20
C ILE A 230 -3.61 -22.05 -1.02
N PRO A 231 -2.49 -22.41 -1.69
CA PRO A 231 -1.91 -23.75 -1.63
C PRO A 231 -1.54 -24.22 -0.22
N ASN A 232 -1.08 -23.31 0.65
CA ASN A 232 -0.69 -23.63 2.02
C ASN A 232 -1.33 -22.66 3.02
N LEU A 233 -2.62 -22.84 3.28
CA LEU A 233 -3.38 -21.98 4.19
C LEU A 233 -2.77 -21.93 5.61
N GLN A 234 -2.19 -23.03 6.08
CA GLN A 234 -1.64 -23.14 7.43
C GLN A 234 -0.36 -22.34 7.66
N SER A 235 0.37 -21.97 6.61
CA SER A 235 1.57 -21.14 6.75
C SER A 235 1.26 -19.65 6.87
N VAL A 236 0.06 -19.20 6.48
CA VAL A 236 -0.31 -17.78 6.49
C VAL A 236 -0.62 -17.33 7.92
N ASP A 237 0.02 -16.25 8.36
CA ASP A 237 -0.30 -15.61 9.65
C ASP A 237 -1.47 -14.64 9.48
N PHE A 238 -2.69 -15.18 9.59
CA PHE A 238 -3.91 -14.40 9.41
C PHE A 238 -4.15 -13.32 10.48
N GLU A 239 -3.58 -13.49 11.68
CA GLU A 239 -3.66 -12.44 12.71
C GLU A 239 -2.82 -11.23 12.28
N ALA A 240 -1.61 -11.48 11.76
CA ALA A 240 -0.78 -10.43 11.18
C ALA A 240 -1.42 -9.79 9.93
N VAL A 241 -2.15 -10.56 9.11
CA VAL A 241 -2.94 -10.03 7.99
C VAL A 241 -4.04 -9.10 8.48
N ALA A 242 -4.84 -9.49 9.49
CA ALA A 242 -5.90 -8.65 10.03
C ALA A 242 -5.38 -7.31 10.60
N VAL A 243 -4.25 -7.36 11.31
CA VAL A 243 -3.56 -6.13 11.78
C VAL A 243 -3.10 -5.27 10.61
N THR A 244 -2.56 -5.90 9.57
CA THR A 244 -2.08 -5.20 8.37
C THR A 244 -3.23 -4.52 7.62
N VAL A 245 -4.37 -5.19 7.43
CA VAL A 245 -5.57 -4.60 6.82
C VAL A 245 -6.00 -3.35 7.59
N LYS A 246 -6.12 -3.46 8.92
CA LYS A 246 -6.52 -2.33 9.78
C LYS A 246 -5.56 -1.14 9.67
N GLU A 247 -4.26 -1.41 9.67
CA GLU A 247 -3.21 -0.38 9.54
C GLU A 247 -3.25 0.30 8.17
N LEU A 248 -3.46 -0.48 7.10
CA LEU A 248 -3.53 0.03 5.74
C LEU A 248 -4.78 0.88 5.49
N VAL A 249 -5.94 0.47 5.98
CA VAL A 249 -7.18 1.25 5.84
C VAL A 249 -7.08 2.55 6.63
N SER A 250 -6.54 2.49 7.85
CA SER A 250 -6.28 3.68 8.66
C SER A 250 -5.35 4.65 7.93
N TYR A 251 -4.26 4.15 7.33
CA TYR A 251 -3.36 4.96 6.52
C TYR A 251 -4.04 5.55 5.29
N ALA A 252 -4.78 4.76 4.51
CA ALA A 252 -5.48 5.22 3.32
C ALA A 252 -6.47 6.36 3.66
N LEU A 253 -7.22 6.23 4.76
CA LEU A 253 -8.12 7.29 5.23
C LEU A 253 -7.39 8.56 5.69
N THR A 254 -6.11 8.50 6.09
CA THR A 254 -5.30 9.72 6.31
C THR A 254 -4.94 10.43 5.01
N ILE A 255 -4.89 9.71 3.89
CA ILE A 255 -4.61 10.27 2.56
C ILE A 255 -5.89 10.86 1.95
N ASN A 256 -7.00 10.13 2.01
CA ASN A 256 -8.30 10.61 1.56
C ASN A 256 -9.42 10.09 2.47
N ALA A 257 -9.85 10.92 3.41
CA ALA A 257 -10.93 10.61 4.34
C ALA A 257 -12.32 10.53 3.68
N ASN A 258 -12.46 11.02 2.44
CA ASN A 258 -13.70 11.06 1.69
C ASN A 258 -13.79 9.94 0.64
N ASN A 259 -12.97 8.90 0.76
CA ASN A 259 -13.13 7.72 -0.09
C ASN A 259 -14.17 6.77 0.52
N HIS A 260 -15.37 6.72 -0.05
CA HIS A 260 -16.47 5.90 0.47
C HIS A 260 -16.16 4.39 0.48
N PHE A 261 -15.38 3.87 -0.47
CA PHE A 261 -14.96 2.46 -0.45
C PHE A 261 -14.06 2.15 0.75
N TRP A 262 -13.11 3.03 1.07
CA TRP A 262 -12.22 2.85 2.22
C TRP A 262 -12.98 2.99 3.54
N LEU A 263 -13.98 3.89 3.60
CA LEU A 263 -14.87 4.02 4.75
C LEU A 263 -15.72 2.76 4.96
N ILE A 264 -16.21 2.12 3.89
CA ILE A 264 -16.94 0.85 3.98
C ILE A 264 -16.04 -0.27 4.50
N ILE A 265 -14.80 -0.39 3.99
CA ILE A 265 -13.83 -1.37 4.50
C ILE A 265 -13.62 -1.17 6.01
N GLN A 266 -13.43 0.08 6.45
CA GLN A 266 -13.27 0.41 7.86
C GLN A 266 -14.51 0.04 8.69
N ALA A 267 -15.71 0.32 8.18
CA ALA A 267 -16.97 -0.04 8.83
C ALA A 267 -17.10 -1.56 9.00
N ASP A 268 -16.77 -2.33 7.95
CA ASP A 268 -16.80 -3.79 7.97
C ASP A 268 -15.82 -4.38 8.98
N ILE A 269 -14.62 -3.80 9.13
CA ILE A 269 -13.64 -4.22 10.16
C ILE A 269 -14.22 -3.97 11.57
N TYR A 270 -14.84 -2.81 11.81
CA TYR A 270 -15.49 -2.53 13.09
C TYR A 270 -16.69 -3.46 13.34
N PHE A 271 -17.45 -3.78 12.30
CA PHE A 271 -18.55 -4.73 12.37
C PHE A 271 -18.07 -6.12 12.78
N ALA A 272 -17.02 -6.64 12.11
CA ALA A 272 -16.43 -7.94 12.39
C ALA A 272 -15.82 -8.02 13.81
N THR A 273 -15.38 -6.89 14.36
CA THR A 273 -14.86 -6.79 15.74
C THR A 273 -15.92 -6.41 16.78
N ASN A 274 -17.22 -6.50 16.43
CA ASN A 274 -18.37 -6.21 17.28
C ASN A 274 -18.45 -4.75 17.80
N GLN A 275 -17.80 -3.81 17.12
CA GLN A 275 -17.87 -2.37 17.43
C GLN A 275 -18.98 -1.70 16.60
N TYR A 276 -20.23 -2.05 16.89
CA TYR A 276 -21.38 -1.68 16.06
C TYR A 276 -21.63 -0.16 15.95
N SER A 277 -21.33 0.61 17.00
CA SER A 277 -21.46 2.07 16.96
C SER A 277 -20.46 2.72 15.99
N ALA A 278 -19.19 2.28 16.03
CA ALA A 278 -18.17 2.74 15.10
C ALA A 278 -18.47 2.28 13.67
N ALA A 279 -18.91 1.03 13.48
CA ALA A 279 -19.33 0.53 12.18
C ALA A 279 -20.43 1.39 11.56
N LEU A 280 -21.49 1.69 12.32
CA LEU A 280 -22.59 2.54 11.86
C LEU A 280 -22.13 3.96 11.52
N HIS A 281 -21.22 4.54 12.32
CA HIS A 281 -20.63 5.85 12.03
C HIS A 281 -19.95 5.87 10.65
N TYR A 282 -19.08 4.89 10.36
CA TYR A 282 -18.37 4.82 9.08
C TYR A 282 -19.29 4.49 7.90
N TYR A 283 -20.32 3.64 8.07
CA TYR A 283 -21.31 3.42 7.02
C TYR A 283 -22.09 4.69 6.68
N LEU A 284 -22.52 5.45 7.69
CA LEU A 284 -23.22 6.73 7.48
C LEU A 284 -22.30 7.77 6.86
N GLN A 285 -21.04 7.83 7.27
CA GLN A 285 -20.05 8.72 6.66
C GLN A 285 -19.84 8.39 5.18
N ALA A 286 -19.72 7.11 4.82
CA ALA A 286 -19.62 6.68 3.42
C ALA A 286 -20.85 7.12 2.61
N GLY A 287 -22.05 6.96 3.16
CA GLY A 287 -23.30 7.41 2.56
C GLY A 287 -23.35 8.93 2.38
N ALA A 288 -23.00 9.70 3.41
CA ALA A 288 -22.98 11.15 3.34
C ALA A 288 -21.99 11.67 2.28
N VAL A 289 -20.83 11.03 2.16
CA VAL A 289 -19.79 11.38 1.18
C VAL A 289 -20.27 11.13 -0.26
N CYS A 290 -20.91 9.99 -0.55
CA CYS A 290 -21.31 9.65 -1.92
C CYS A 290 -22.64 10.30 -2.37
N SER A 291 -23.44 10.82 -1.42
CA SER A 291 -24.78 11.36 -1.68
C SER A 291 -24.95 12.84 -1.37
N ASP A 292 -23.86 13.55 -1.07
CA ASP A 292 -23.88 14.95 -0.64
C ASP A 292 -24.78 15.15 0.59
N PHE A 293 -24.42 14.50 1.69
CA PHE A 293 -25.17 14.49 2.96
C PHE A 293 -26.62 13.98 2.80
N PHE A 294 -26.82 12.93 1.99
CA PHE A 294 -28.13 12.33 1.69
C PHE A 294 -29.13 13.27 1.01
N ASN A 295 -28.66 14.39 0.43
CA ASN A 295 -29.49 15.22 -0.44
C ASN A 295 -29.80 14.52 -1.77
N LYS A 296 -29.00 13.52 -2.15
CA LYS A 296 -29.20 12.65 -3.31
C LYS A 296 -29.40 11.21 -2.84
N MET A 297 -29.90 10.38 -3.75
CA MET A 297 -29.96 8.94 -3.52
C MET A 297 -28.54 8.37 -3.39
N VAL A 298 -28.32 7.53 -2.38
CA VAL A 298 -27.05 6.81 -2.23
C VAL A 298 -26.92 5.82 -3.39
N PRO A 299 -25.77 5.76 -4.09
CA PRO A 299 -25.56 4.81 -5.16
C PRO A 299 -25.72 3.35 -4.68
N PRO A 300 -26.41 2.48 -5.45
CA PRO A 300 -26.72 1.11 -5.04
C PRO A 300 -25.48 0.20 -4.96
N ASP A 301 -24.40 0.56 -5.65
CA ASP A 301 -23.09 -0.08 -5.56
C ASP A 301 -22.35 0.26 -4.26
N VAL A 302 -22.71 1.37 -3.60
CA VAL A 302 -22.16 1.77 -2.30
C VAL A 302 -22.98 1.15 -1.16
N TYR A 303 -24.29 1.35 -1.16
CA TYR A 303 -25.22 0.71 -0.20
C TYR A 303 -25.85 -0.52 -0.83
N THR A 304 -25.06 -1.60 -0.86
CA THR A 304 -25.55 -2.91 -1.27
C THR A 304 -26.46 -3.51 -0.20
N ASP A 305 -27.25 -4.52 -0.58
CA ASP A 305 -28.06 -5.31 0.37
C ASP A 305 -27.25 -5.82 1.57
N GLN A 306 -25.98 -6.16 1.36
CA GLN A 306 -25.09 -6.61 2.42
C GLN A 306 -24.79 -5.50 3.42
N VAL A 307 -24.46 -4.29 2.94
CA VAL A 307 -24.20 -3.12 3.78
C VAL A 307 -25.44 -2.76 4.59
N ILE A 308 -26.61 -2.73 3.95
CA ILE A 308 -27.88 -2.42 4.61
C ILE A 308 -28.21 -3.46 5.69
N LYS A 309 -28.07 -4.76 5.40
CA LYS A 309 -28.24 -5.84 6.40
C LYS A 309 -27.29 -5.67 7.59
N ARG A 310 -26.05 -5.24 7.37
CA ARG A 310 -25.09 -4.95 8.45
C ARG A 310 -25.49 -3.74 9.27
N MET A 311 -25.96 -2.67 8.65
CA MET A 311 -26.49 -1.48 9.34
C MET A 311 -27.69 -1.84 10.22
N ILE A 312 -28.64 -2.63 9.70
CA ILE A 312 -29.80 -3.13 10.45
C ILE A 312 -29.36 -3.95 11.67
N LYS A 313 -28.37 -4.85 11.50
CA LYS A 313 -27.82 -5.64 12.60
C LYS A 313 -27.10 -4.78 13.63
N CYS A 314 -26.36 -3.75 13.21
CA CYS A 314 -25.77 -2.77 14.13
C CYS A 314 -26.84 -2.08 14.97
N CYS A 315 -27.89 -1.53 14.35
CA CYS A 315 -28.98 -0.85 15.05
C CYS A 315 -29.72 -1.79 16.01
N SER A 316 -29.94 -3.04 15.61
CA SER A 316 -30.58 -4.06 16.46
C SER A 316 -29.77 -4.34 17.73
N LEU A 317 -28.45 -4.49 17.60
CA LEU A 317 -27.54 -4.79 18.72
C LEU A 317 -27.24 -3.57 19.61
N LEU A 318 -27.50 -2.36 19.10
CA LEU A 318 -27.47 -1.11 19.87
C LEU A 318 -28.82 -0.80 20.54
N ASN A 319 -29.82 -1.68 20.45
CA ASN A 319 -31.18 -1.51 20.96
C ASN A 319 -31.96 -0.35 20.31
N CYS A 320 -31.61 0.04 19.09
CA CYS A 320 -32.28 1.08 18.32
C CYS A 320 -33.42 0.51 17.45
N HIS A 321 -34.42 -0.11 18.08
CA HIS A 321 -35.45 -0.90 17.38
C HIS A 321 -36.39 -0.09 16.47
N THR A 322 -36.55 1.21 16.70
CA THR A 322 -37.34 2.09 15.82
C THR A 322 -36.66 2.33 14.48
N GLN A 323 -35.33 2.41 14.46
CA GLN A 323 -34.52 2.62 13.25
C GLN A 323 -34.47 1.37 12.35
N VAL A 324 -34.73 0.19 12.92
CA VAL A 324 -34.74 -1.10 12.21
C VAL A 324 -36.03 -1.31 11.40
N ARG A 325 -37.15 -0.70 11.80
CA ARG A 325 -38.48 -0.95 11.20
C ARG A 325 -38.75 -0.19 9.88
N GLY A 326 -37.82 0.62 9.41
CA GLY A 326 -37.99 1.45 8.20
C GLY A 326 -38.18 0.67 6.89
N GLU A 327 -37.81 -0.61 6.84
CA GLU A 327 -38.02 -1.47 5.65
C GLU A 327 -39.35 -2.25 5.66
N THR A 328 -40.02 -2.37 6.80
CA THR A 328 -41.25 -3.19 6.93
C THR A 328 -42.55 -2.41 6.72
N GLY A 329 -42.47 -1.19 6.19
CA GLY A 329 -43.59 -0.25 6.15
C GLY A 329 -43.65 0.67 4.93
N LEU A 330 -43.25 0.17 3.75
CA LEU A 330 -43.57 0.76 2.44
C LEU A 330 -44.08 -0.33 1.50
#